data_AF-A0A935WB44-F1
#
_entry.id   AF-A0A935WB44-F1
#
_cell.length_a   1.000
_cell.length_b   1.000
_cell.length_c   1.000
_cell.angle_alpha   90.00
_cell.angle_beta   90.00
_cell.angle_gamma   90.00
#
_symmetry.space_group_name_H-M   'P 1'
#
loop_
_entity.id
_entity.type
_entity.pdbx_description
1 polymer ?
#
loop_
_entity_poly.entity_id
_entity_poly.type
_entity_poly.pdbx_seq_one_letter_code
_entity_poly.pdbx_strand_id
1 'polypeptide(L)'
;MKTKFLIIISLSYLFSNQFFAQGIKADHNCTKINQISETAIIAAKENLHIAYGHTSHGSQIISGMENLDNFMGGNGLYNFHNGGDEGYLDIDDYFVYGDLGNPDLTTWAELTRTYLNDSQNSDVNVVMWSWCGEVSSASVEDINTYLDLMAELESDFPNVKFVYMTGHLDGSGLEGNLHLRNQQIRDYCSVNNKILFDFEDIESYDPDGKYFGDKYPTDNCDYDSDGNGSQDANWAVEWQNTHTENVDWYYCDAAHSQSLNGNQKAYAAWWLWAKIAGWNDATSAQKQINFTLYILGNNYPNPFNPSTKIDFTIAQNENVRLEIYNSLGQLVKSLLNENLSHGNHSVIWNGDNFEYAKVSSGVYIYKLHTDNFTQSKIMIMQK
;
A
#
# COMPACT_ATOMS: atom_id res chain seq x y z
N MET A 1 -7.87 -17.59 -79.28
CA MET A 1 -7.30 -17.15 -77.99
C MET A 1 -8.41 -16.55 -77.15
N LYS A 2 -8.83 -17.24 -76.07
CA LYS A 2 -9.82 -16.72 -75.11
C LYS A 2 -9.08 -16.45 -73.80
N THR A 3 -8.92 -15.18 -73.45
CA THR A 3 -8.26 -14.74 -72.22
C THR A 3 -9.28 -14.84 -71.07
N LYS A 4 -9.04 -15.72 -70.10
CA LYS A 4 -9.81 -15.78 -68.85
C LYS A 4 -9.27 -14.70 -67.91
N PHE A 5 -10.12 -13.76 -67.49
CA PHE A 5 -9.83 -12.87 -66.36
C PHE A 5 -10.02 -13.65 -65.06
N LEU A 6 -8.95 -13.76 -64.27
CA LEU A 6 -8.98 -14.29 -62.92
C LEU A 6 -9.27 -13.11 -61.97
N ILE A 7 -10.44 -13.08 -61.35
CA ILE A 7 -10.76 -12.12 -60.29
C ILE A 7 -10.22 -12.70 -58.99
N ILE A 8 -9.16 -12.09 -58.46
CA ILE A 8 -8.63 -12.39 -57.12
C ILE A 8 -9.44 -11.53 -56.13
N ILE A 9 -10.33 -12.16 -55.38
CA ILE A 9 -11.01 -11.54 -54.24
C ILE A 9 -10.06 -11.68 -53.06
N SER A 10 -9.40 -10.59 -52.66
CA SER A 10 -8.63 -10.56 -51.40
C SER A 10 -9.61 -10.47 -50.23
N LEU A 11 -9.78 -11.57 -49.50
CA LEU A 11 -10.48 -11.58 -48.22
C LEU A 11 -9.57 -10.93 -47.17
N SER A 12 -9.77 -9.65 -46.90
CA SER A 12 -9.13 -8.96 -45.79
C SER A 12 -9.82 -9.39 -44.49
N TYR A 13 -9.19 -10.30 -43.74
CA TYR A 13 -9.54 -10.57 -42.35
C TYR A 13 -9.22 -9.34 -41.52
N LEU A 14 -10.25 -8.60 -41.10
CA LEU A 14 -10.15 -7.63 -40.02
C LEU A 14 -9.99 -8.42 -38.73
N PHE A 15 -8.75 -8.58 -38.25
CA PHE A 15 -8.51 -8.93 -36.85
C PHE A 15 -8.92 -7.70 -36.02
N SER A 16 -10.11 -7.73 -35.45
CA SER A 16 -10.42 -6.87 -34.31
C SER A 16 -9.56 -7.36 -33.15
N ASN A 17 -8.49 -6.64 -32.82
CA ASN A 17 -7.86 -6.77 -31.52
C ASN A 17 -8.87 -6.30 -30.48
N GLN A 18 -9.69 -7.23 -29.97
CA GLN A 18 -10.35 -7.03 -28.69
C GLN A 18 -9.22 -7.04 -27.66
N PHE A 19 -8.82 -5.85 -27.21
CA PHE A 19 -8.15 -5.73 -25.92
C PHE A 19 -9.18 -6.18 -24.88
N PHE A 20 -9.09 -7.44 -24.46
CA PHE A 20 -9.77 -7.87 -23.24
C PHE A 20 -9.13 -7.08 -22.10
N ALA A 21 -9.95 -6.39 -21.30
CA ALA A 21 -9.48 -5.80 -20.05
C ALA A 21 -8.95 -6.94 -19.19
N GLN A 22 -7.66 -6.88 -18.85
CA GLN A 22 -7.03 -7.84 -17.94
C GLN A 22 -7.64 -7.64 -16.53
N GLY A 23 -7.94 -8.75 -15.84
CA GLY A 23 -8.39 -8.70 -14.44
C GLY A 23 -7.41 -7.91 -13.55
N ILE A 24 -7.93 -7.37 -12.44
CA ILE A 24 -7.11 -6.64 -11.46
C ILE A 24 -6.67 -7.64 -10.38
N LYS A 25 -5.38 -7.70 -10.09
CA LYS A 25 -4.86 -8.56 -9.01
C LYS A 25 -3.92 -7.73 -8.12
N ALA A 26 -4.32 -7.52 -6.87
CA ALA A 26 -3.50 -6.90 -5.84
C ALA A 26 -2.74 -8.01 -5.10
N ASP A 27 -1.43 -8.10 -5.34
CA ASP A 27 -0.54 -9.15 -4.82
C ASP A 27 0.74 -8.53 -4.22
N HIS A 28 1.78 -9.32 -3.91
CA HIS A 28 3.03 -8.80 -3.35
C HIS A 28 3.71 -7.70 -4.20
N ASN A 29 3.41 -7.60 -5.51
CA ASN A 29 3.94 -6.55 -6.38
C ASN A 29 3.19 -5.21 -6.21
N CYS A 30 2.07 -5.22 -5.50
CA CYS A 30 1.20 -4.07 -5.25
C CYS A 30 1.46 -3.44 -3.87
N THR A 31 2.48 -3.89 -3.15
CA THR A 31 2.79 -3.46 -1.77
C THR A 31 3.70 -2.24 -1.71
N LYS A 32 3.84 -1.50 -2.80
CA LYS A 32 4.60 -0.24 -2.85
C LYS A 32 3.61 0.91 -2.89
N ILE A 33 3.15 1.36 -1.71
CA ILE A 33 2.24 2.52 -1.56
C ILE A 33 2.69 3.74 -2.36
N ASN A 34 4.00 3.77 -2.48
CA ASN A 34 4.77 4.83 -3.01
C ASN A 34 4.61 4.90 -4.57
N GLN A 35 4.31 3.79 -5.25
CA GLN A 35 4.09 3.81 -6.70
C GLN A 35 2.73 4.41 -7.11
N ILE A 36 1.82 4.61 -6.16
CA ILE A 36 0.48 5.13 -6.41
C ILE A 36 0.54 6.66 -6.46
N SER A 37 0.09 7.24 -7.57
CA SER A 37 0.05 8.70 -7.70
C SER A 37 -0.97 9.33 -6.76
N GLU A 38 -0.68 10.52 -6.23
CA GLU A 38 -1.62 11.29 -5.39
C GLU A 38 -2.99 11.49 -6.06
N THR A 39 -3.02 11.78 -7.37
CA THR A 39 -4.27 11.90 -8.14
C THR A 39 -5.08 10.60 -8.15
N ALA A 40 -4.42 9.44 -8.15
CA ALA A 40 -5.11 8.16 -8.08
C ALA A 40 -5.68 7.87 -6.69
N ILE A 41 -4.97 8.27 -5.63
CA ILE A 41 -5.48 8.20 -4.25
C ILE A 41 -6.69 9.13 -4.08
N ILE A 42 -6.61 10.37 -4.56
CA ILE A 42 -7.73 11.32 -4.55
C ILE A 42 -8.91 10.77 -5.34
N ALA A 43 -8.67 10.22 -6.54
CA ALA A 43 -9.72 9.61 -7.35
C ALA A 43 -10.39 8.43 -6.64
N ALA A 44 -9.63 7.60 -5.91
CA ALA A 44 -10.22 6.54 -5.10
C ALA A 44 -11.16 7.10 -4.01
N LYS A 45 -10.71 8.14 -3.30
CA LYS A 45 -11.49 8.79 -2.22
C LYS A 45 -12.76 9.45 -2.74
N GLU A 46 -12.70 10.07 -3.92
CA GLU A 46 -13.84 10.78 -4.51
C GLU A 46 -14.87 9.86 -5.16
N ASN A 47 -14.47 8.66 -5.59
CA ASN A 47 -15.30 7.82 -6.46
C ASN A 47 -15.68 6.47 -5.86
N LEU A 48 -15.05 6.02 -4.77
CA LEU A 48 -15.31 4.69 -4.20
C LEU A 48 -16.06 4.79 -2.88
N HIS A 49 -17.10 3.96 -2.79
CA HIS A 49 -17.88 3.68 -1.58
C HIS A 49 -17.83 2.18 -1.36
N ILE A 50 -17.02 1.76 -0.39
CA ILE A 50 -16.57 0.39 -0.23
C ILE A 50 -17.26 -0.26 0.96
N ALA A 51 -18.01 -1.33 0.72
CA ALA A 51 -18.49 -2.21 1.77
C ALA A 51 -17.48 -3.33 2.02
N TYR A 52 -16.92 -3.40 3.23
CA TYR A 52 -15.93 -4.43 3.60
C TYR A 52 -16.39 -5.26 4.80
N GLY A 53 -16.72 -6.54 4.53
CA GLY A 53 -17.13 -7.50 5.54
C GLY A 53 -15.97 -8.40 5.94
N HIS A 54 -15.62 -8.42 7.22
CA HIS A 54 -14.51 -9.23 7.70
C HIS A 54 -14.64 -9.55 9.19
N THR A 55 -13.79 -10.46 9.64
CA THR A 55 -13.47 -10.70 11.05
C THR A 55 -11.96 -10.93 11.17
N SER A 56 -11.45 -11.00 12.41
CA SER A 56 -10.13 -11.58 12.71
C SER A 56 -9.03 -11.17 11.72
N HIS A 57 -8.57 -12.06 10.84
CA HIS A 57 -7.50 -11.83 9.86
C HIS A 57 -7.81 -10.72 8.84
N GLY A 58 -9.06 -10.55 8.41
CA GLY A 58 -9.42 -9.48 7.48
C GLY A 58 -9.25 -8.07 8.07
N SER A 59 -9.26 -7.94 9.40
CA SER A 59 -9.04 -6.66 10.08
C SER A 59 -7.64 -6.10 9.87
N GLN A 60 -6.68 -6.94 9.46
CA GLN A 60 -5.30 -6.53 9.18
C GLN A 60 -5.20 -5.46 8.09
N ILE A 61 -6.13 -5.45 7.11
CA ILE A 61 -6.18 -4.39 6.08
C ILE A 61 -6.52 -3.06 6.74
N ILE A 62 -7.55 -3.04 7.58
CA ILE A 62 -8.01 -1.83 8.28
C ILE A 62 -6.96 -1.33 9.26
N SER A 63 -6.47 -2.19 10.16
CA SER A 63 -5.47 -1.78 11.16
C SER A 63 -4.15 -1.35 10.50
N GLY A 64 -3.78 -1.96 9.38
CA GLY A 64 -2.67 -1.50 8.55
C GLY A 64 -2.92 -0.10 7.97
N MET A 65 -4.13 0.21 7.51
CA MET A 65 -4.46 1.52 6.95
C MET A 65 -4.54 2.63 8.01
N GLU A 66 -4.97 2.34 9.25
CA GLU A 66 -5.20 3.33 10.32
C GLU A 66 -3.98 4.22 10.61
N ASN A 67 -2.77 3.65 10.63
CA ASN A 67 -1.54 4.38 10.92
C ASN A 67 -0.79 4.86 9.66
N LEU A 68 -1.31 4.55 8.47
CA LEU A 68 -0.63 4.84 7.21
C LEU A 68 -0.45 6.34 6.97
N ASP A 69 -1.49 7.15 7.20
CA ASP A 69 -1.42 8.59 6.92
C ASP A 69 -0.32 9.25 7.76
N ASN A 70 -0.26 8.93 9.05
CA ASN A 70 0.78 9.41 9.96
C ASN A 70 2.18 8.99 9.49
N PHE A 71 2.34 7.73 9.07
CA PHE A 71 3.60 7.22 8.52
C PHE A 71 4.00 7.97 7.24
N MET A 72 3.04 8.32 6.40
CA MET A 72 3.24 9.04 5.13
C MET A 72 3.34 10.57 5.29
N GLY A 73 3.38 11.08 6.53
CA GLY A 73 3.61 12.50 6.84
C GLY A 73 2.41 13.26 7.40
N GLY A 74 1.26 12.61 7.59
CA GLY A 74 0.11 13.15 8.33
C GLY A 74 -0.63 14.28 7.60
N ASN A 75 -0.69 14.24 6.27
CA ASN A 75 -1.34 15.28 5.45
C ASN A 75 -2.80 14.96 5.11
N GLY A 76 -3.33 13.83 5.56
CA GLY A 76 -4.69 13.36 5.31
C GLY A 76 -4.91 12.69 3.95
N LEU A 77 -3.85 12.45 3.16
CA LEU A 77 -3.97 11.80 1.86
C LEU A 77 -4.53 10.38 2.00
N TYR A 78 -4.12 9.62 3.03
CA TYR A 78 -4.49 8.21 3.22
C TYR A 78 -5.56 8.01 4.30
N ASN A 79 -6.29 9.06 4.67
CA ASN A 79 -7.39 8.92 5.62
C ASN A 79 -8.60 8.23 4.99
N PHE A 80 -9.30 7.44 5.81
CA PHE A 80 -10.54 6.74 5.50
C PHE A 80 -11.45 6.71 6.74
N HIS A 81 -12.75 6.54 6.54
CA HIS A 81 -13.71 6.18 7.60
C HIS A 81 -15.01 5.68 6.97
N ASN A 82 -15.92 5.18 7.80
CA ASN A 82 -17.28 4.84 7.41
C ASN A 82 -18.09 6.12 7.13
N GLY A 83 -18.65 6.26 5.92
CA GLY A 83 -19.52 7.35 5.49
C GLY A 83 -18.86 8.43 4.60
N GLY A 84 -17.55 8.33 4.33
CA GLY A 84 -16.93 9.06 3.22
C GLY A 84 -17.03 10.59 3.17
N ASP A 85 -16.76 11.30 4.27
CA ASP A 85 -16.78 12.77 4.26
C ASP A 85 -15.72 13.35 3.31
N GLU A 86 -15.86 14.63 2.93
CA GLU A 86 -14.97 15.31 1.98
C GLU A 86 -13.49 15.11 2.35
N GLY A 87 -12.76 14.40 1.48
CA GLY A 87 -11.34 14.14 1.68
C GLY A 87 -11.01 12.87 2.47
N TYR A 88 -11.95 11.94 2.64
CA TYR A 88 -11.71 10.59 3.19
C TYR A 88 -12.12 9.52 2.17
N LEU A 89 -11.44 8.38 2.17
CA LEU A 89 -11.95 7.20 1.45
C LEU A 89 -13.12 6.63 2.25
N ASP A 90 -14.23 6.38 1.56
CA ASP A 90 -15.39 5.77 2.18
C ASP A 90 -15.24 4.25 2.26
N ILE A 91 -15.08 3.75 3.49
CA ILE A 91 -15.07 2.33 3.78
C ILE A 91 -16.07 2.06 4.89
N ASP A 92 -17.17 1.41 4.54
CA ASP A 92 -18.10 0.80 5.47
C ASP A 92 -17.47 -0.45 6.09
N ASP A 93 -16.59 -0.18 7.05
CA ASP A 93 -15.93 -1.18 7.87
C ASP A 93 -16.99 -1.89 8.73
N TYR A 94 -17.09 -3.22 8.56
CA TYR A 94 -18.16 -4.04 9.14
C TYR A 94 -19.56 -3.63 8.70
N PHE A 95 -19.76 -3.33 7.42
CA PHE A 95 -21.10 -3.02 6.86
C PHE A 95 -22.15 -4.08 7.25
N VAL A 96 -21.70 -5.35 7.33
CA VAL A 96 -22.40 -6.43 8.02
C VAL A 96 -21.38 -7.27 8.80
N TYR A 97 -21.76 -7.72 10.00
CA TYR A 97 -20.93 -8.62 10.80
C TYR A 97 -20.86 -10.02 10.18
N GLY A 98 -19.65 -10.51 9.95
CA GLY A 98 -19.37 -11.86 9.45
C GLY A 98 -18.17 -11.89 8.51
N ASP A 99 -17.93 -13.06 7.92
CA ASP A 99 -16.91 -13.30 6.90
C ASP A 99 -17.43 -14.33 5.88
N LEU A 100 -16.64 -14.67 4.87
CA LEU A 100 -17.05 -15.53 3.74
C LEU A 100 -17.46 -16.97 4.14
N GLY A 101 -17.18 -17.43 5.35
CA GLY A 101 -17.50 -18.80 5.77
C GLY A 101 -18.17 -18.94 7.13
N ASN A 102 -18.43 -17.85 7.84
CA ASN A 102 -19.08 -17.85 9.14
C ASN A 102 -20.33 -16.93 9.14
N PRO A 103 -21.52 -17.43 9.55
CA PRO A 103 -21.79 -18.74 10.17
C PRO A 103 -21.81 -19.93 9.19
N ASP A 104 -21.87 -19.66 7.90
CA ASP A 104 -21.84 -20.66 6.82
C ASP A 104 -21.35 -20.01 5.51
N LEU A 105 -21.15 -20.84 4.47
CA LEU A 105 -20.60 -20.43 3.17
C LEU A 105 -21.54 -19.56 2.30
N THR A 106 -22.78 -19.33 2.73
CA THR A 106 -23.83 -18.71 1.90
C THR A 106 -24.41 -17.44 2.51
N THR A 107 -24.41 -17.33 3.84
CA THR A 107 -25.04 -16.23 4.57
C THR A 107 -24.49 -14.86 4.17
N TRP A 108 -23.18 -14.72 3.97
CA TRP A 108 -22.55 -13.46 3.54
C TRP A 108 -23.11 -12.91 2.22
N ALA A 109 -23.49 -13.80 1.28
CA ALA A 109 -24.02 -13.40 -0.02
C ALA A 109 -25.44 -12.83 0.10
N GLU A 110 -26.29 -13.43 0.94
CA GLU A 110 -27.63 -12.91 1.22
C GLU A 110 -27.57 -11.57 1.99
N LEU A 111 -26.63 -11.45 2.92
CA LEU A 111 -26.38 -10.20 3.65
C LEU A 111 -25.93 -9.09 2.70
N THR A 112 -25.06 -9.42 1.74
CA THR A 112 -24.64 -8.49 0.68
C THR A 112 -25.84 -8.04 -0.17
N ARG A 113 -26.70 -8.97 -0.61
CA ARG A 113 -27.92 -8.63 -1.35
C ARG A 113 -28.84 -7.72 -0.54
N THR A 114 -29.04 -8.03 0.74
CA THR A 114 -29.89 -7.24 1.63
C THR A 114 -29.35 -5.82 1.76
N TYR A 115 -28.04 -5.69 1.98
CA TYR A 115 -27.39 -4.41 2.16
C TYR A 115 -27.43 -3.52 0.91
N LEU A 116 -27.13 -4.08 -0.27
CA LEU A 116 -27.14 -3.33 -1.54
C LEU A 116 -28.56 -2.99 -2.04
N ASN A 117 -29.58 -3.73 -1.60
CA ASN A 117 -30.99 -3.41 -1.92
C ASN A 117 -31.58 -2.34 -1.00
N ASP A 118 -30.93 -1.98 0.11
CA ASP A 118 -31.35 -0.82 0.90
C ASP A 118 -30.94 0.46 0.17
N SER A 119 -31.94 1.31 -0.13
CA SER A 119 -31.74 2.61 -0.77
C SER A 119 -30.76 3.54 -0.04
N GLN A 120 -30.53 3.32 1.26
CA GLN A 120 -29.56 4.07 2.04
C GLN A 120 -28.11 3.81 1.64
N ASN A 121 -27.82 2.65 1.01
CA ASN A 121 -26.48 2.24 0.58
C ASN A 121 -26.34 2.24 -0.96
N SER A 122 -27.11 3.10 -1.63
CA SER A 122 -27.18 3.12 -3.11
C SER A 122 -25.96 3.73 -3.80
N ASP A 123 -25.07 4.33 -3.02
CA ASP A 123 -23.76 4.86 -3.39
C ASP A 123 -22.66 3.79 -3.40
N VAL A 124 -22.80 2.73 -2.60
CA VAL A 124 -21.87 1.60 -2.53
C VAL A 124 -21.63 1.01 -3.91
N ASN A 125 -20.36 1.00 -4.31
CA ASN A 125 -19.94 0.60 -5.65
C ASN A 125 -18.76 -0.39 -5.65
N VAL A 126 -18.26 -0.75 -4.47
CA VAL A 126 -17.30 -1.85 -4.28
C VAL A 126 -17.73 -2.69 -3.09
N VAL A 127 -17.68 -4.00 -3.23
CA VAL A 127 -17.89 -4.96 -2.13
C VAL A 127 -16.68 -5.88 -2.05
N MET A 128 -16.16 -6.03 -0.84
CA MET A 128 -15.11 -6.98 -0.52
C MET A 128 -15.50 -7.75 0.74
N TRP A 129 -15.13 -9.04 0.78
CA TRP A 129 -15.23 -9.84 1.99
C TRP A 129 -13.93 -10.58 2.23
N SER A 130 -13.59 -10.79 3.50
CA SER A 130 -12.44 -11.61 3.88
C SER A 130 -12.86 -13.02 4.29
N TRP A 131 -11.88 -13.91 4.25
CA TRP A 131 -11.91 -15.17 5.00
C TRP A 131 -11.30 -14.95 6.39
N CYS A 132 -11.72 -15.75 7.38
CA CYS A 132 -11.03 -15.82 8.67
C CYS A 132 -10.09 -17.01 8.69
N GLY A 133 -10.61 -18.24 8.59
CA GLY A 133 -9.83 -19.48 8.55
C GLY A 133 -10.53 -20.65 7.85
N GLU A 134 -11.69 -20.40 7.27
CA GLU A 134 -12.59 -21.42 6.72
C GLU A 134 -11.97 -22.09 5.49
N VAL A 135 -11.19 -21.34 4.71
CA VAL A 135 -10.46 -21.85 3.54
C VAL A 135 -9.52 -23.00 3.90
N SER A 136 -8.94 -23.01 5.11
CA SER A 136 -7.99 -24.04 5.54
C SER A 136 -8.59 -25.44 5.51
N SER A 137 -9.89 -25.56 5.77
CA SER A 137 -10.64 -26.82 5.76
C SER A 137 -11.66 -26.96 4.62
N ALA A 138 -11.79 -25.93 3.78
CA ALA A 138 -12.71 -25.93 2.65
C ALA A 138 -12.37 -27.02 1.62
N SER A 139 -13.40 -27.70 1.12
CA SER A 139 -13.31 -28.62 -0.02
C SER A 139 -13.23 -27.86 -1.37
N VAL A 140 -13.08 -28.60 -2.47
CA VAL A 140 -13.16 -28.00 -3.83
C VAL A 140 -14.54 -27.39 -4.04
N GLU A 141 -15.58 -28.09 -3.58
CA GLU A 141 -16.98 -27.74 -3.72
C GLU A 141 -17.35 -26.51 -2.88
N ASP A 142 -16.74 -26.34 -1.70
CA ASP A 142 -16.95 -25.15 -0.86
C ASP A 142 -16.40 -23.90 -1.55
N ILE A 143 -15.21 -23.98 -2.17
CA ILE A 143 -14.66 -22.87 -2.95
C ILE A 143 -15.47 -22.62 -4.21
N ASN A 144 -15.96 -23.66 -4.89
CA ASN A 144 -16.87 -23.46 -6.03
C ASN A 144 -18.14 -22.73 -5.60
N THR A 145 -18.69 -23.04 -4.42
CA THR A 145 -19.86 -22.33 -3.87
C THR A 145 -19.57 -20.85 -3.68
N TYR A 146 -18.42 -20.50 -3.11
CA TYR A 146 -17.98 -19.10 -2.99
C TYR A 146 -17.88 -18.40 -4.36
N LEU A 147 -17.23 -19.05 -5.33
CA LEU A 147 -17.01 -18.48 -6.66
C LEU A 147 -18.33 -18.28 -7.43
N ASP A 148 -19.25 -19.23 -7.33
CA ASP A 148 -20.58 -19.16 -7.93
C ASP A 148 -21.40 -18.02 -7.30
N LEU A 149 -21.41 -17.89 -5.97
CA LEU A 149 -22.11 -16.79 -5.27
C LEU A 149 -21.54 -15.42 -5.63
N MET A 150 -20.21 -15.28 -5.73
CA MET A 150 -19.59 -14.03 -6.19
C MET A 150 -20.03 -13.68 -7.63
N ALA A 151 -20.10 -14.67 -8.53
CA ALA A 151 -20.54 -14.46 -9.90
C ALA A 151 -22.04 -14.10 -9.99
N GLU A 152 -22.88 -14.69 -9.13
CA GLU A 152 -24.28 -14.30 -9.01
C GLU A 152 -24.41 -12.85 -8.53
N LEU A 153 -23.65 -12.43 -7.52
CA LEU A 153 -23.66 -11.05 -7.02
C LEU A 153 -23.24 -10.04 -8.10
N GLU A 154 -22.22 -10.35 -8.90
CA GLU A 154 -21.84 -9.52 -10.05
C GLU A 154 -22.96 -9.42 -11.09
N SER A 155 -23.73 -10.49 -11.29
CA SER A 155 -24.89 -10.51 -12.19
C SER A 155 -26.07 -9.72 -11.61
N ASP A 156 -26.32 -9.84 -10.32
CA ASP A 156 -27.40 -9.16 -9.60
C ASP A 156 -27.15 -7.65 -9.51
N PHE A 157 -25.89 -7.23 -9.33
CA PHE A 157 -25.47 -5.83 -9.16
C PHE A 157 -24.37 -5.41 -10.15
N PRO A 158 -24.68 -5.23 -11.44
CA PRO A 158 -23.69 -5.00 -12.49
C PRO A 158 -22.91 -3.68 -12.37
N ASN A 159 -23.39 -2.75 -11.53
CA ASN A 159 -22.72 -1.48 -11.26
C ASN A 159 -21.78 -1.53 -10.05
N VAL A 160 -21.80 -2.62 -9.28
CA VAL A 160 -20.93 -2.84 -8.12
C VAL A 160 -19.74 -3.71 -8.53
N LYS A 161 -18.56 -3.37 -8.04
CA LYS A 161 -17.35 -4.17 -8.22
C LYS A 161 -17.18 -5.13 -7.04
N PHE A 162 -17.11 -6.43 -7.33
CA PHE A 162 -16.88 -7.44 -6.32
C PHE A 162 -15.41 -7.87 -6.31
N VAL A 163 -14.76 -7.73 -5.16
CA VAL A 163 -13.36 -8.11 -4.94
C VAL A 163 -13.33 -9.52 -4.39
N TYR A 164 -12.76 -10.45 -5.16
CA TYR A 164 -12.45 -11.79 -4.72
C TYR A 164 -11.23 -11.78 -3.82
N MET A 165 -11.09 -12.77 -2.94
CA MET A 165 -10.02 -12.79 -1.95
C MET A 165 -9.54 -14.22 -1.68
N THR A 166 -8.22 -14.40 -1.60
CA THR A 166 -7.61 -15.64 -1.06
C THR A 166 -7.60 -15.62 0.48
N GLY A 167 -7.48 -16.79 1.11
CA GLY A 167 -7.29 -16.91 2.55
C GLY A 167 -5.88 -16.50 3.00
N HIS A 168 -5.56 -16.73 4.27
CA HIS A 168 -4.23 -16.52 4.84
C HIS A 168 -3.29 -17.72 4.59
N LEU A 169 -2.08 -17.68 5.16
CA LEU A 169 -1.15 -18.79 5.30
C LEU A 169 -1.38 -19.57 6.60
N ASP A 170 -1.26 -20.91 6.60
CA ASP A 170 -1.49 -21.74 7.80
C ASP A 170 -0.34 -22.71 8.13
N GLY A 171 0.79 -22.59 7.43
CA GLY A 171 1.94 -23.49 7.60
C GLY A 171 1.80 -24.85 6.93
N SER A 172 0.71 -25.12 6.19
CA SER A 172 0.52 -26.40 5.49
C SER A 172 1.37 -26.54 4.21
N GLY A 173 1.96 -25.44 3.73
CA GLY A 173 2.85 -25.41 2.56
C GLY A 173 2.13 -25.55 1.22
N LEU A 174 2.91 -25.66 0.13
CA LEU A 174 2.41 -25.61 -1.25
C LEU A 174 1.52 -26.79 -1.66
N GLU A 175 1.62 -27.92 -0.96
CA GLU A 175 0.76 -29.09 -1.19
C GLU A 175 -0.40 -29.15 -0.18
N GLY A 176 -0.46 -28.19 0.74
CA GLY A 176 -1.49 -28.07 1.76
C GLY A 176 -2.85 -27.65 1.18
N ASN A 177 -3.93 -28.03 1.85
CA ASN A 177 -5.29 -27.77 1.37
C ASN A 177 -5.53 -26.27 1.14
N LEU A 178 -5.14 -25.41 2.10
CA LEU A 178 -5.31 -23.97 2.02
C LEU A 178 -4.67 -23.38 0.76
N HIS A 179 -3.40 -23.72 0.49
CA HIS A 179 -2.72 -23.27 -0.72
C HIS A 179 -3.45 -23.73 -2.00
N LEU A 180 -3.88 -24.99 -2.06
CA LEU A 180 -4.63 -25.52 -3.20
C LEU A 180 -6.01 -24.87 -3.38
N ARG A 181 -6.65 -24.40 -2.30
CA ARG A 181 -7.90 -23.62 -2.36
C ARG A 181 -7.66 -22.18 -2.78
N ASN A 182 -6.60 -21.54 -2.29
CA ASN A 182 -6.17 -20.23 -2.77
C ASN A 182 -5.83 -20.26 -4.26
N GLN A 183 -5.14 -21.30 -4.73
CA GLN A 183 -4.85 -21.47 -6.16
C GLN A 183 -6.12 -21.65 -7.00
N GLN A 184 -7.12 -22.37 -6.50
CA GLN A 184 -8.43 -22.48 -7.17
C GLN A 184 -9.11 -21.11 -7.34
N ILE A 185 -9.07 -20.24 -6.33
CA ILE A 185 -9.59 -18.86 -6.41
C ILE A 185 -8.80 -18.04 -7.43
N ARG A 186 -7.46 -18.10 -7.40
CA ARG A 186 -6.57 -17.42 -8.36
C ARG A 186 -6.86 -17.82 -9.79
N ASP A 187 -6.96 -19.13 -10.04
CA ASP A 187 -7.22 -19.68 -11.37
C ASP A 187 -8.57 -19.19 -11.92
N TYR A 188 -9.62 -19.22 -11.08
CA TYR A 188 -10.92 -18.68 -11.46
C TYR A 188 -10.84 -17.18 -11.80
N CYS A 189 -10.18 -16.38 -10.96
CA CYS A 189 -10.06 -14.94 -11.17
C CYS A 189 -9.30 -14.61 -12.45
N SER A 190 -8.20 -15.33 -12.71
CA SER A 190 -7.38 -15.17 -13.91
C SER A 190 -8.15 -15.51 -15.19
N VAL A 191 -8.86 -16.65 -15.20
CA VAL A 191 -9.64 -17.11 -16.37
C VAL A 191 -10.81 -16.17 -16.66
N ASN A 192 -11.44 -15.62 -15.62
CA ASN A 192 -12.66 -14.82 -15.76
C ASN A 192 -12.43 -13.30 -15.65
N ASN A 193 -11.16 -12.84 -15.65
CA ASN A 193 -10.77 -11.43 -15.52
C ASN A 193 -11.40 -10.73 -14.30
N LYS A 194 -11.39 -11.39 -13.14
CA LYS A 194 -11.94 -10.86 -11.90
C LYS A 194 -11.00 -9.88 -11.21
N ILE A 195 -11.52 -9.20 -10.20
CA ILE A 195 -10.76 -8.36 -9.27
C ILE A 195 -10.39 -9.25 -8.08
N LEU A 196 -9.09 -9.39 -7.78
CA LEU A 196 -8.58 -10.25 -6.73
C LEU A 196 -7.68 -9.45 -5.77
N PHE A 197 -7.96 -9.56 -4.47
CA PHE A 197 -7.02 -9.23 -3.41
C PHE A 197 -6.34 -10.53 -2.94
N ASP A 198 -5.08 -10.70 -3.29
CA ASP A 198 -4.35 -11.95 -3.08
C ASP A 198 -3.62 -11.97 -1.73
N PHE A 199 -4.39 -12.18 -0.67
CA PHE A 199 -3.95 -12.13 0.71
C PHE A 199 -2.80 -13.10 0.99
N GLU A 200 -2.93 -14.40 0.65
CA GLU A 200 -1.86 -15.39 0.86
C GLU A 200 -0.58 -15.06 0.09
N ASP A 201 -0.70 -14.49 -1.11
CA ASP A 201 0.46 -14.11 -1.90
C ASP A 201 1.21 -12.95 -1.22
N ILE A 202 0.51 -11.93 -0.72
CA ILE A 202 1.13 -10.83 0.02
C ILE A 202 1.88 -11.34 1.26
N GLU A 203 1.32 -12.32 1.99
CA GLU A 203 1.95 -12.88 3.20
C GLU A 203 3.17 -13.78 2.89
N SER A 204 3.33 -14.18 1.64
CA SER A 204 4.40 -15.10 1.20
C SER A 204 5.71 -14.41 0.82
N TYR A 205 5.75 -13.07 0.88
CA TYR A 205 6.93 -12.28 0.51
C TYR A 205 7.27 -11.21 1.55
N ASP A 206 8.57 -10.99 1.76
CA ASP A 206 9.03 -9.78 2.44
C ASP A 206 9.02 -8.55 1.49
N PRO A 207 9.19 -7.33 2.03
CA PRO A 207 9.19 -6.12 1.21
C PRO A 207 10.30 -6.06 0.13
N ASP A 208 11.35 -6.87 0.23
CA ASP A 208 12.43 -6.93 -0.76
C ASP A 208 12.17 -7.97 -1.86
N GLY A 209 11.03 -8.66 -1.80
CA GLY A 209 10.61 -9.67 -2.77
C GLY A 209 11.23 -11.05 -2.50
N LYS A 210 11.78 -11.29 -1.31
CA LYS A 210 12.19 -12.63 -0.91
C LYS A 210 10.95 -13.47 -0.67
N TYR A 211 10.89 -14.62 -1.33
CA TYR A 211 9.79 -15.56 -1.24
C TYR A 211 9.96 -16.54 -0.07
N PHE A 212 8.85 -16.85 0.60
CA PHE A 212 8.76 -17.78 1.73
C PHE A 212 7.70 -18.87 1.56
N GLY A 213 6.86 -18.83 0.53
CA GLY A 213 5.73 -19.78 0.38
C GLY A 213 6.14 -21.26 0.33
N ASP A 214 7.38 -21.57 -0.08
CA ASP A 214 7.93 -22.93 -0.06
C ASP A 214 8.57 -23.34 1.28
N LYS A 215 8.44 -22.51 2.32
CA LYS A 215 9.04 -22.71 3.66
C LYS A 215 7.99 -22.90 4.77
N TYR A 216 6.84 -23.45 4.42
CA TYR A 216 5.73 -23.68 5.34
C TYR A 216 5.37 -22.45 6.19
N PRO A 217 5.21 -21.26 5.59
CA PRO A 217 4.99 -20.05 6.35
C PRO A 217 3.58 -20.02 6.97
N THR A 218 3.43 -19.34 8.10
CA THR A 218 2.17 -19.16 8.83
C THR A 218 1.65 -17.73 8.71
N ASP A 219 0.39 -17.50 9.10
CA ASP A 219 -0.25 -16.19 9.25
C ASP A 219 0.51 -15.26 10.21
N ASN A 220 1.19 -15.82 11.21
CA ASN A 220 2.08 -15.10 12.12
C ASN A 220 3.43 -14.69 11.49
N CYS A 221 3.65 -14.97 10.20
CA CYS A 221 4.90 -14.75 9.48
C CYS A 221 6.05 -15.69 9.91
N ASP A 222 5.76 -16.75 10.65
CA ASP A 222 6.76 -17.76 11.00
C ASP A 222 7.03 -18.66 9.80
N TYR A 223 8.26 -19.17 9.65
CA TYR A 223 8.65 -20.06 8.55
C TYR A 223 9.72 -21.07 8.99
N ASP A 224 9.83 -22.18 8.26
CA ASP A 224 10.85 -23.22 8.46
C ASP A 224 12.15 -22.82 7.77
N SER A 225 13.16 -22.39 8.53
CA SER A 225 14.38 -21.80 7.98
C SER A 225 15.39 -22.84 7.49
N ASP A 226 15.35 -24.07 8.02
CA ASP A 226 16.33 -25.13 7.78
C ASP A 226 15.73 -26.39 7.13
N GLY A 227 14.41 -26.43 6.94
CA GLY A 227 13.68 -27.53 6.32
C GLY A 227 13.46 -28.72 7.27
N ASN A 228 13.53 -28.52 8.58
CA ASN A 228 13.36 -29.58 9.57
C ASN A 228 11.89 -29.88 9.93
N GLY A 229 10.95 -29.12 9.37
CA GLY A 229 9.50 -29.23 9.62
C GLY A 229 9.00 -28.42 10.81
N SER A 230 9.83 -27.56 11.40
CA SER A 230 9.46 -26.63 12.48
C SER A 230 9.64 -25.20 11.99
N GLN A 231 8.60 -24.37 12.14
CA GLN A 231 8.75 -22.93 11.94
C GLN A 231 9.58 -22.33 13.09
N ASP A 232 10.84 -22.01 12.81
CA ASP A 232 11.83 -21.58 13.80
C ASP A 232 12.37 -20.17 13.55
N ALA A 233 11.86 -19.50 12.52
CA ALA A 233 12.20 -18.15 12.13
C ALA A 233 10.93 -17.35 11.79
N ASN A 234 11.05 -16.02 11.74
CA ASN A 234 9.93 -15.13 11.41
C ASN A 234 10.41 -14.05 10.44
N TRP A 235 9.90 -14.07 9.20
CA TRP A 235 10.45 -13.24 8.13
C TRP A 235 10.19 -11.76 8.36
N ALA A 236 9.05 -11.41 8.95
CA ALA A 236 8.69 -10.03 9.20
C ALA A 236 9.57 -9.45 10.32
N VAL A 237 9.77 -10.20 11.41
CA VAL A 237 10.65 -9.80 12.51
C VAL A 237 12.11 -9.68 12.05
N GLU A 238 12.60 -10.60 11.22
CA GLU A 238 13.93 -10.50 10.61
C GLU A 238 14.09 -9.21 9.81
N TRP A 239 13.11 -8.90 8.95
CA TRP A 239 13.13 -7.70 8.14
C TRP A 239 13.09 -6.45 9.02
N GLN A 240 12.16 -6.38 9.97
CA GLN A 240 12.03 -5.25 10.91
C GLN A 240 13.30 -5.01 11.72
N ASN A 241 14.01 -6.05 12.16
CA ASN A 241 15.26 -5.92 12.92
C ASN A 241 16.42 -5.31 12.13
N THR A 242 16.32 -5.29 10.80
CA THR A 242 17.32 -4.69 9.90
C THR A 242 16.91 -3.32 9.34
N HIS A 243 15.70 -2.87 9.68
CA HIS A 243 15.08 -1.64 9.19
C HIS A 243 14.61 -0.75 10.33
N THR A 244 14.29 0.51 10.04
CA THR A 244 13.94 1.50 11.05
C THR A 244 12.43 1.71 11.10
N GLU A 245 11.81 1.47 12.26
CA GLU A 245 10.40 1.81 12.50
C GLU A 245 10.16 3.32 12.32
N ASN A 246 9.02 3.68 11.75
CA ASN A 246 8.62 5.02 11.33
C ASN A 246 9.49 5.63 10.21
N VAL A 247 10.29 4.81 9.54
CA VAL A 247 11.01 5.18 8.30
C VAL A 247 10.68 4.17 7.21
N ASP A 248 10.86 2.88 7.50
CA ASP A 248 10.72 1.79 6.55
C ASP A 248 9.41 1.00 6.74
N TRP A 249 8.90 0.97 7.97
CA TRP A 249 7.66 0.30 8.38
C TRP A 249 7.06 1.02 9.60
N TYR A 250 5.82 0.71 9.97
CA TYR A 250 5.17 1.31 11.14
C TYR A 250 4.34 0.29 11.93
N TYR A 251 4.20 0.55 13.22
CA TYR A 251 3.38 -0.29 14.08
C TYR A 251 1.90 -0.25 13.65
N CYS A 252 1.28 -1.43 13.57
CA CYS A 252 -0.15 -1.63 13.51
C CYS A 252 -0.52 -2.93 14.22
N ASP A 253 -1.74 -3.01 14.77
CA ASP A 253 -2.24 -4.20 15.46
C ASP A 253 -2.82 -5.19 14.43
N ALA A 254 -1.93 -5.88 13.71
CA ALA A 254 -2.32 -6.86 12.71
C ALA A 254 -2.72 -8.18 13.42
N ALA A 255 -4.02 -8.48 13.45
CA ALA A 255 -4.55 -9.69 14.08
C ALA A 255 -3.85 -10.97 13.57
N HIS A 256 -3.30 -11.77 14.50
CA HIS A 256 -2.59 -13.02 14.20
C HIS A 256 -1.34 -12.87 13.33
N SER A 257 -0.81 -11.65 13.17
CA SER A 257 0.30 -11.38 12.26
C SER A 257 1.27 -10.34 12.83
N GLN A 258 2.29 -10.00 12.03
CA GLN A 258 3.24 -8.94 12.35
C GLN A 258 2.81 -7.62 11.70
N SER A 259 3.14 -6.49 12.34
CA SER A 259 2.77 -5.16 11.82
C SER A 259 3.25 -4.94 10.38
N LEU A 260 4.44 -5.42 10.02
CA LEU A 260 4.96 -5.29 8.66
C LEU A 260 4.02 -5.92 7.61
N ASN A 261 3.43 -7.08 7.93
CA ASN A 261 2.50 -7.75 7.03
C ASN A 261 1.19 -6.97 6.89
N GLY A 262 0.69 -6.39 7.99
CA GLY A 262 -0.42 -5.43 7.96
C GLY A 262 -0.13 -4.19 7.11
N ASN A 263 1.08 -3.63 7.21
CA ASN A 263 1.51 -2.52 6.36
C ASN A 263 1.47 -2.90 4.87
N GLN A 264 2.01 -4.08 4.50
CA GLN A 264 2.01 -4.55 3.11
C GLN A 264 0.58 -4.69 2.56
N LYS A 265 -0.36 -5.20 3.36
CA LYS A 265 -1.78 -5.32 2.98
C LYS A 265 -2.46 -3.97 2.83
N ALA A 266 -2.16 -3.01 3.70
CA ALA A 266 -2.65 -1.64 3.56
C ALA A 266 -2.16 -1.00 2.25
N TYR A 267 -0.89 -1.21 1.89
CA TYR A 267 -0.32 -0.73 0.64
C TYR A 267 -1.02 -1.36 -0.57
N ALA A 268 -1.22 -2.67 -0.56
CA ALA A 268 -1.94 -3.39 -1.62
C ALA A 268 -3.41 -2.96 -1.71
N ALA A 269 -4.06 -2.64 -0.59
CA ALA A 269 -5.44 -2.17 -0.57
C ALA A 269 -5.56 -0.80 -1.25
N TRP A 270 -4.71 0.16 -0.90
CA TRP A 270 -4.67 1.46 -1.59
C TRP A 270 -4.34 1.32 -3.07
N TRP A 271 -3.46 0.38 -3.44
CA TRP A 271 -3.18 0.08 -4.84
C TRP A 271 -4.45 -0.42 -5.53
N LEU A 272 -5.18 -1.35 -4.92
CA LEU A 272 -6.44 -1.87 -5.44
C LEU A 272 -7.49 -0.76 -5.63
N TRP A 273 -7.67 0.09 -4.62
CA TRP A 273 -8.61 1.21 -4.69
C TRP A 273 -8.27 2.18 -5.83
N ALA A 274 -7.00 2.54 -5.97
CA ALA A 274 -6.54 3.35 -7.09
C ALA A 274 -6.86 2.70 -8.45
N LYS A 275 -6.62 1.39 -8.59
CA LYS A 275 -6.93 0.64 -9.82
C LYS A 275 -8.43 0.61 -10.14
N ILE A 276 -9.28 0.34 -9.15
CA ILE A 276 -10.73 0.33 -9.31
C ILE A 276 -11.24 1.72 -9.69
N ALA A 277 -10.64 2.78 -9.15
CA ALA A 277 -10.92 4.18 -9.51
C ALA A 277 -10.38 4.60 -10.90
N GLY A 278 -9.80 3.68 -11.67
CA GLY A 278 -9.38 3.92 -13.06
C GLY A 278 -7.91 4.28 -13.24
N TRP A 279 -7.07 4.10 -12.22
CA TRP A 279 -5.63 4.29 -12.37
C TRP A 279 -5.01 3.23 -13.29
N ASN A 280 -4.31 3.69 -14.34
CA ASN A 280 -3.64 2.84 -15.30
C ASN A 280 -2.12 2.98 -15.20
N ASP A 281 -1.47 1.89 -14.77
CA ASP A 281 -0.01 1.79 -14.68
C ASP A 281 0.67 2.01 -16.05
N ALA A 282 -0.06 1.81 -17.16
CA ALA A 282 0.49 1.91 -18.53
C ALA A 282 0.95 3.33 -18.95
N THR A 283 0.68 4.38 -18.15
CA THR A 283 1.30 5.70 -18.34
C THR A 283 2.64 5.88 -17.62
N SER A 284 3.16 4.88 -16.92
CA SER A 284 4.41 4.95 -16.16
C SER A 284 5.64 4.33 -16.86
N ALA A 285 5.58 4.10 -18.18
CA ALA A 285 6.81 3.95 -18.96
C ALA A 285 7.55 5.30 -18.98
N GLN A 286 8.52 5.45 -18.06
CA GLN A 286 9.38 6.60 -17.83
C GLN A 286 8.74 7.82 -17.14
N LYS A 287 8.28 7.61 -15.91
CA LYS A 287 8.72 8.49 -14.82
C LYS A 287 8.82 7.64 -13.57
N GLN A 288 10.03 7.18 -13.26
CA GLN A 288 10.39 6.80 -11.90
C GLN A 288 10.08 8.03 -11.03
N ILE A 289 8.89 8.07 -10.44
CA ILE A 289 8.61 9.02 -9.38
C ILE A 289 9.33 8.42 -8.17
N ASN A 290 10.59 8.83 -8.02
CA ASN A 290 11.28 8.73 -6.75
C ASN A 290 10.34 9.30 -5.70
N PHE A 291 10.18 8.57 -4.60
CA PHE A 291 9.56 9.13 -3.41
C PHE A 291 10.21 10.46 -3.13
N THR A 292 9.36 11.47 -3.03
CA THR A 292 9.77 12.85 -2.81
C THR A 292 10.22 12.98 -1.35
N LEU A 293 11.25 12.22 -0.97
CA LEU A 293 11.71 12.05 0.39
C LEU A 293 12.55 13.27 0.75
N TYR A 294 11.88 14.29 1.28
CA TYR A 294 12.57 15.36 1.99
C TYR A 294 12.79 14.93 3.44
N ILE A 295 14.05 14.84 3.86
CA ILE A 295 14.41 14.55 5.25
C ILE A 295 15.31 15.67 5.74
N LEU A 296 14.96 16.33 6.84
CA LEU A 296 15.91 17.11 7.62
C LEU A 296 16.44 16.25 8.78
N GLY A 297 17.69 15.82 8.70
CA GLY A 297 18.36 15.05 9.73
C GLY A 297 18.57 15.85 11.02
N ASN A 298 18.80 15.15 12.13
CA ASN A 298 19.25 15.80 13.36
C ASN A 298 20.68 16.30 13.19
N ASN A 299 20.98 17.48 13.71
CA ASN A 299 22.35 17.99 13.72
C ASN A 299 23.22 17.14 14.67
N TYR A 300 24.46 16.84 14.28
CA TYR A 300 25.42 16.10 15.12
C TYR A 300 26.82 16.73 15.08
N PRO A 301 27.46 16.96 16.23
CA PRO A 301 26.95 16.75 17.60
C PRO A 301 25.81 17.71 17.98
N ASN A 302 25.04 17.37 19.02
CA ASN A 302 24.04 18.24 19.67
C ASN A 302 23.95 17.88 21.18
N PRO A 303 24.33 18.75 22.14
CA PRO A 303 24.85 20.10 21.95
C PRO A 303 26.17 20.13 21.15
N PHE A 304 26.44 21.22 20.44
CA PHE A 304 27.64 21.35 19.61
C PHE A 304 28.58 22.46 20.07
N ASN A 305 29.88 22.28 19.81
CA ASN A 305 30.93 23.26 20.07
C ASN A 305 32.17 23.06 19.16
N PRO A 306 32.60 24.05 18.37
CA PRO A 306 31.83 25.16 17.83
C PRO A 306 31.04 24.76 16.59
N SER A 307 31.16 23.52 16.10
CA SER A 307 30.59 23.07 14.83
C SER A 307 29.63 21.90 14.96
N THR A 308 28.62 21.87 14.10
CA THR A 308 27.70 20.74 13.94
C THR A 308 27.48 20.45 12.47
N LYS A 309 27.22 19.19 12.14
CA LYS A 309 26.88 18.72 10.80
C LYS A 309 25.37 18.54 10.71
N ILE A 310 24.76 19.05 9.65
CA ILE A 310 23.34 18.90 9.35
C ILE A 310 23.24 18.11 8.05
N ASP A 311 22.70 16.89 8.15
CA ASP A 311 22.41 16.06 6.98
C ASP A 311 20.96 16.27 6.55
N PHE A 312 20.71 16.31 5.24
CA PHE A 312 19.35 16.38 4.70
C PHE A 312 19.26 15.72 3.33
N THR A 313 18.06 15.28 2.97
CA THR A 313 17.74 14.67 1.67
C THR A 313 16.79 15.59 0.93
N ILE A 314 17.06 15.80 -0.35
CA ILE A 314 16.12 16.49 -1.26
C ILE A 314 15.65 15.56 -2.36
N ALA A 315 14.38 15.70 -2.69
CA ALA A 315 13.66 14.78 -3.55
C ALA A 315 13.95 14.95 -5.04
N GLN A 316 14.24 16.18 -5.46
CA GLN A 316 14.39 16.53 -6.87
C GLN A 316 15.43 17.64 -7.01
N ASN A 317 15.87 17.88 -8.25
CA ASN A 317 16.78 18.99 -8.51
C ASN A 317 16.02 20.31 -8.34
N GLU A 318 16.31 21.07 -7.29
CA GLU A 318 15.60 22.32 -6.97
C GLU A 318 16.48 23.27 -6.16
N ASN A 319 15.98 24.50 -5.98
CA ASN A 319 16.63 25.47 -5.11
C ASN A 319 16.36 25.13 -3.63
N VAL A 320 17.42 24.99 -2.86
CA VAL A 320 17.36 24.64 -1.44
C VAL A 320 17.97 25.76 -0.62
N ARG A 321 17.25 26.18 0.42
CA ARG A 321 17.75 27.09 1.45
C ARG A 321 17.83 26.38 2.79
N LEU A 322 19.00 26.39 3.43
CA LEU A 322 19.18 25.96 4.82
C LEU A 322 19.61 27.15 5.65
N GLU A 323 18.78 27.52 6.62
CA GLU A 323 18.90 28.76 7.36
C GLU A 323 18.89 28.52 8.87
N ILE A 324 19.67 29.32 9.59
CA ILE A 324 19.79 29.28 11.05
C ILE A 324 19.11 30.50 11.65
N TYR A 325 18.28 30.28 12.66
CA TYR A 325 17.53 31.27 13.40
C TYR A 325 17.87 31.19 14.90
N ASN A 326 17.85 32.33 15.59
CA ASN A 326 17.97 32.36 17.04
C ASN A 326 16.60 32.10 17.72
N SER A 327 16.57 32.03 19.05
CA SER A 327 15.35 31.82 19.83
C SER A 327 14.29 32.92 19.69
N LEU A 328 14.65 34.10 19.15
CA LEU A 328 13.72 35.18 18.83
C LEU A 328 13.17 35.08 17.40
N GLY A 329 13.53 34.04 16.64
CA GLY A 329 13.15 33.87 15.24
C GLY A 329 13.91 34.78 14.27
N GLN A 330 15.00 35.42 14.71
CA GLN A 330 15.82 36.26 13.85
C GLN A 330 16.82 35.39 13.08
N LEU A 331 16.94 35.64 11.77
CA LEU A 331 17.89 34.95 10.90
C LEU A 331 19.33 35.28 11.32
N VAL A 332 20.09 34.24 11.67
CA VAL A 332 21.49 34.31 12.12
C VAL A 332 22.45 34.10 10.96
N LYS A 333 22.14 33.11 10.10
CA LYS A 333 22.98 32.74 8.95
C LYS A 333 22.18 31.94 7.92
N SER A 334 22.44 32.15 6.63
CA SER A 334 22.09 31.20 5.58
C SER A 334 23.32 30.33 5.31
N LEU A 335 23.19 29.02 5.52
CA LEU A 335 24.27 28.06 5.30
C LEU A 335 24.38 27.65 3.83
N LEU A 336 23.27 27.71 3.13
CA LEU A 336 23.05 27.20 1.78
C LEU A 336 21.86 27.95 1.17
N ASN A 337 21.99 28.34 -0.10
CA ASN A 337 20.92 28.85 -0.96
C ASN A 337 21.34 28.61 -2.42
N GLU A 338 21.20 27.37 -2.88
CA GLU A 338 21.64 26.97 -4.22
C GLU A 338 20.77 25.87 -4.82
N ASN A 339 20.88 25.69 -6.13
CA ASN A 339 20.26 24.56 -6.82
C ASN A 339 21.08 23.29 -6.54
N LEU A 340 20.48 22.35 -5.82
CA LEU A 340 21.10 21.08 -5.50
C LEU A 340 20.50 19.97 -6.38
N SER A 341 21.31 18.97 -6.72
CA SER A 341 20.81 17.74 -7.34
C SER A 341 20.09 16.88 -6.30
N HIS A 342 19.07 16.13 -6.71
CA HIS A 342 18.39 15.17 -5.85
C HIS A 342 19.37 14.25 -5.10
N GLY A 343 19.00 13.82 -3.89
CA GLY A 343 19.80 12.93 -3.05
C GLY A 343 20.20 13.55 -1.71
N ASN A 344 21.21 12.94 -1.09
CA ASN A 344 21.68 13.28 0.25
C ASN A 344 22.73 14.39 0.21
N HIS A 345 22.60 15.35 1.12
CA HIS A 345 23.48 16.49 1.27
C HIS A 345 23.87 16.68 2.72
N SER A 346 24.98 17.37 2.94
CA SER A 346 25.50 17.64 4.27
C SER A 346 26.12 19.02 4.31
N VAL A 347 25.77 19.79 5.33
CA VAL A 347 26.30 21.14 5.54
C VAL A 347 26.80 21.28 6.98
N ILE A 348 27.99 21.85 7.12
CA ILE A 348 28.60 22.13 8.42
C ILE A 348 28.32 23.58 8.80
N TRP A 349 27.73 23.78 9.97
CA TRP A 349 27.69 25.10 10.59
C TRP A 349 28.78 25.22 11.65
N ASN A 350 29.57 26.30 11.58
CA ASN A 350 30.68 26.56 12.49
C ASN A 350 30.30 27.44 13.69
N GLY A 351 29.00 27.60 13.98
CA GLY A 351 28.53 28.40 15.11
C GLY A 351 28.84 29.89 14.95
N ASP A 352 28.81 30.41 13.73
CA ASP A 352 29.05 31.81 13.38
C ASP A 352 27.86 32.46 12.68
N ASN A 353 27.75 33.79 12.74
CA ASN A 353 26.73 34.59 12.05
C ASN A 353 27.22 35.09 10.67
N PHE A 354 26.45 35.96 10.01
CA PHE A 354 26.84 36.60 8.74
C PHE A 354 28.10 37.47 8.81
N GLU A 355 28.46 37.98 9.99
CA GLU A 355 29.69 38.76 10.23
C GLU A 355 30.88 37.86 10.59
N TYR A 356 30.74 36.54 10.47
CA TYR A 356 31.72 35.52 10.88
C TYR A 356 32.05 35.54 12.39
N ALA A 357 31.24 36.23 13.20
CA ALA A 357 31.39 36.27 14.65
C ALA A 357 30.73 35.03 15.28
N LYS A 358 31.36 34.46 16.31
CA LYS A 358 30.83 33.30 17.03
C LYS A 358 29.57 33.64 17.80
N VAL A 359 28.52 32.83 17.61
CA VAL A 359 27.25 32.98 18.31
C VAL A 359 27.38 32.58 19.78
N SER A 360 26.45 33.01 20.64
CA SER A 360 26.44 32.68 22.07
C SER A 360 25.88 31.27 22.33
N SER A 361 26.21 30.68 23.50
CA SER A 361 25.54 29.46 23.96
C SER A 361 24.02 29.69 24.01
N GLY A 362 23.24 28.70 23.57
CA GLY A 362 21.79 28.82 23.54
C GLY A 362 21.12 27.91 22.52
N VAL A 363 19.80 28.06 22.43
CA VAL A 363 18.95 27.33 21.49
C VAL A 363 18.91 28.06 20.15
N TYR A 364 19.11 27.31 19.07
CA TYR A 364 18.98 27.77 17.69
C TYR A 364 18.05 26.83 16.93
N ILE A 365 17.44 27.35 15.88
CA ILE A 365 16.56 26.60 14.98
C ILE A 365 17.23 26.58 13.61
N TYR A 366 17.34 25.41 12.99
CA TYR A 366 17.73 25.28 11.60
C TYR A 366 16.52 24.87 10.77
N LYS A 367 16.38 25.48 9.60
CA LYS A 367 15.20 25.35 8.76
C LYS A 367 15.59 25.07 7.33
N LEU A 368 15.11 23.95 6.80
CA LEU A 368 15.24 23.56 5.40
C LEU A 368 14.02 24.07 4.64
N HIS A 369 14.28 24.73 3.52
CA HIS A 369 13.29 25.33 2.66
C HIS A 369 13.56 24.92 1.21
N THR A 370 12.53 24.42 0.55
CA THR A 370 12.48 24.26 -0.91
C THR A 370 11.19 24.89 -1.43
N ASP A 371 10.92 24.78 -2.73
CA ASP A 371 9.69 25.31 -3.31
C ASP A 371 8.45 24.56 -2.80
N ASN A 372 8.59 23.28 -2.45
CA ASN A 372 7.47 22.40 -2.05
C ASN A 372 7.60 21.83 -0.64
N PHE A 373 8.70 22.11 0.08
CA PHE A 373 8.95 21.54 1.40
C PHE A 373 9.49 22.58 2.38
N THR A 374 9.06 22.52 3.63
CA THR A 374 9.66 23.29 4.72
C THR A 374 9.63 22.49 6.02
N GLN A 375 10.80 22.31 6.63
CA GLN A 375 10.92 21.64 7.93
C GLN A 375 11.93 22.38 8.81
N SER A 376 11.66 22.41 10.12
CA SER A 376 12.54 23.05 11.11
C SER A 376 12.91 22.06 12.21
N LYS A 377 14.13 22.18 12.74
CA LYS A 377 14.59 21.43 13.91
C LYS A 377 15.40 22.31 14.85
N ILE A 378 15.53 21.87 16.09
CA ILE A 378 16.19 22.62 17.17
C ILE A 378 17.60 22.05 17.41
N MET A 379 18.56 22.93 17.67
CA MET A 379 19.92 22.59 18.10
C MET A 379 20.36 23.45 19.27
N ILE A 380 21.30 22.92 20.06
CA ILE A 380 21.85 23.58 21.25
C ILE A 380 23.33 23.85 21.01
N MET A 381 23.72 25.12 21.06
CA MET A 381 25.12 25.53 21.04
C MET A 381 25.63 25.69 22.46
N GLN A 382 26.80 25.13 22.77
CA GLN A 382 27.42 25.24 24.08
C GLN A 382 28.89 25.64 23.91
N LYS A 383 29.28 26.81 24.44
CA LYS A 383 30.69 27.25 24.48
C LYS A 383 31.52 26.47 25.49
#